data_AF-A0A0N8H4Q9-F1
#
_entry.id   AF-A0A0N8H4Q9-F1
#
_cell.length_a   1.000
_cell.length_b   1.000
_cell.length_c   1.000
_cell.angle_alpha   90.00
_cell.angle_beta   90.00
_cell.angle_gamma   90.00
#
_symmetry.space_group_name_H-M   'P 1'
#
loop_
_entity.id
_entity.type
_entity.pdbx_description
1 polymer ?
#
loop_
_entity_poly.entity_id
_entity_poly.type
_entity_poly.pdbx_seq_one_letter_code
_entity_poly.pdbx_strand_id
1 'polypeptide(L)'
;MSTIIELSRRQDTLPPYHDVTEDHELDELDDTKASSSADAPPRYSTVCNHEPGALTSTSTSSAQGFFASKTLQIQTKGHGLIALPFAPRPEPIYILGVAPTGALAAAEYVSVRPARSSGSCFLARADDPDRAPLCATIY
;
A
#
# COMPACT_ATOMS: atom_id res chain seq x y z
N MET A 1 -48.07 43.70 -11.17
CA MET A 1 -47.88 42.80 -12.33
C MET A 1 -47.00 41.67 -11.85
N SER A 2 -47.59 40.49 -11.69
CA SER A 2 -46.96 39.32 -11.09
C SER A 2 -46.34 38.44 -12.17
N THR A 3 -45.10 37.99 -11.98
CA THR A 3 -44.43 37.06 -12.89
C THR A 3 -44.06 35.79 -12.13
N ILE A 4 -44.61 34.65 -12.56
CA ILE A 4 -44.33 33.30 -12.08
C ILE A 4 -43.72 32.55 -13.26
N ILE A 5 -42.51 32.00 -13.11
CA ILE A 5 -41.92 31.03 -14.06
C ILE A 5 -41.07 30.06 -13.21
N GLU A 6 -41.67 28.95 -12.77
CA GLU A 6 -41.60 27.60 -13.37
C GLU A 6 -40.34 26.82 -12.93
N LEU A 7 -40.52 25.96 -11.92
CA LEU A 7 -39.50 25.05 -11.39
C LEU A 7 -39.41 23.81 -12.30
N SER A 8 -38.32 23.72 -13.06
CA SER A 8 -37.96 22.55 -13.87
C SER A 8 -37.74 21.32 -12.97
N ARG A 9 -38.73 20.41 -12.91
CA ARG A 9 -38.57 19.07 -12.32
C ARG A 9 -37.65 18.23 -13.22
N ARG A 10 -36.42 17.97 -12.77
CA ARG A 10 -35.63 16.86 -13.30
C ARG A 10 -36.25 15.56 -12.79
N GLN A 11 -36.80 14.76 -13.69
CA GLN A 11 -37.20 13.39 -13.39
C GLN A 11 -35.92 12.55 -13.32
N ASP A 12 -35.47 12.24 -12.11
CA ASP A 12 -34.52 11.15 -11.89
C ASP A 12 -35.25 9.83 -12.14
N THR A 13 -35.09 9.26 -13.34
CA THR A 13 -35.51 7.89 -13.61
C THR A 13 -34.58 6.94 -12.88
N LEU A 14 -35.03 6.43 -11.73
CA LEU A 14 -34.40 5.30 -11.06
C LEU A 14 -34.39 4.07 -11.98
N PRO A 15 -33.34 3.23 -11.94
CA PRO A 15 -33.35 1.97 -12.66
C PRO A 15 -34.48 1.07 -12.12
N PRO A 16 -35.10 0.24 -12.97
CA PRO A 16 -36.19 -0.63 -12.55
C PRO A 16 -35.71 -1.59 -11.46
N TYR A 17 -36.50 -1.67 -10.39
CA TYR A 17 -36.34 -2.68 -9.35
C TYR A 17 -36.86 -4.01 -9.92
N HIS A 18 -35.97 -4.98 -10.10
CA HIS A 18 -36.38 -6.34 -10.44
C HIS A 18 -36.82 -7.02 -9.15
N ASP A 19 -38.12 -7.35 -9.03
CA ASP A 19 -38.58 -8.30 -8.02
C ASP A 19 -38.05 -9.68 -8.42
N VAL A 20 -36.96 -10.09 -7.77
CA VAL A 20 -36.48 -11.47 -7.79
C VAL A 20 -37.30 -12.23 -6.75
N THR A 21 -38.54 -12.59 -7.10
CA THR A 21 -39.21 -13.72 -6.46
C THR A 21 -38.68 -15.00 -7.08
N GLU A 22 -37.44 -15.34 -6.74
CA GLU A 22 -36.96 -16.72 -6.78
C GLU A 22 -36.41 -17.00 -5.39
N ASP A 23 -37.23 -17.68 -4.61
CA ASP A 23 -36.89 -18.37 -3.37
C ASP A 23 -35.86 -19.46 -3.71
N HIS A 24 -34.60 -19.05 -3.79
CA HIS A 24 -33.48 -19.97 -3.86
C HIS A 24 -33.31 -20.66 -2.50
N GLU A 25 -33.91 -21.84 -2.36
CA GLU A 25 -33.61 -22.80 -1.30
C GLU A 25 -32.10 -23.09 -1.33
N LEU A 26 -31.40 -22.77 -0.24
CA LEU A 26 -29.97 -23.01 -0.13
C LEU A 26 -29.76 -24.50 0.20
N ASP A 27 -29.27 -25.27 -0.78
CA ASP A 27 -28.79 -26.62 -0.51
C ASP A 27 -27.70 -26.58 0.57
N GLU A 28 -27.90 -27.38 1.62
CA GLU A 28 -26.96 -27.57 2.73
C GLU A 28 -25.67 -28.19 2.18
N LEU A 29 -24.57 -27.44 2.21
CA LEU A 29 -23.27 -27.92 1.75
C LEU A 29 -22.76 -28.97 2.75
N ASP A 30 -22.68 -30.24 2.30
CA ASP A 30 -22.02 -31.32 3.03
C ASP A 30 -20.60 -30.91 3.47
N ASP A 31 -20.35 -30.88 4.78
CA ASP A 31 -19.09 -30.51 5.45
C ASP A 31 -17.92 -31.50 5.22
N THR A 32 -17.92 -32.28 4.14
CA THR A 32 -16.93 -33.35 3.92
C THR A 32 -16.31 -33.37 2.53
N LYS A 33 -15.70 -32.26 2.10
CA LYS A 33 -14.38 -32.23 1.42
C LYS A 33 -13.93 -30.82 1.05
N ALA A 34 -13.51 -30.03 2.04
CA ALA A 34 -12.60 -28.92 1.77
C ALA A 34 -11.18 -29.48 1.55
N SER A 35 -10.85 -29.86 0.31
CA SER A 35 -9.44 -29.98 -0.11
C SER A 35 -8.88 -28.56 -0.18
N SER A 36 -8.49 -28.02 0.98
CA SER A 36 -7.70 -26.81 1.09
C SER A 36 -6.31 -27.09 0.52
N SER A 37 -6.12 -26.81 -0.77
CA SER A 37 -4.78 -26.62 -1.32
C SER A 37 -4.27 -25.27 -0.81
N ALA A 38 -3.88 -25.24 0.46
CA ALA A 38 -3.13 -24.14 1.03
C ALA A 38 -1.77 -24.10 0.32
N ASP A 39 -1.67 -23.24 -0.69
CA ASP A 39 -0.39 -22.86 -1.29
C ASP A 39 0.46 -22.27 -0.16
N ALA A 40 1.39 -23.07 0.36
CA ALA A 40 2.24 -22.65 1.45
C ALA A 40 3.14 -21.49 0.95
N PRO A 41 3.40 -20.46 1.78
CA PRO A 41 4.33 -19.42 1.39
C PRO A 41 5.70 -20.03 1.06
N PRO A 42 6.46 -19.44 0.11
CA PRO A 42 7.77 -19.94 -0.27
C PRO A 42 8.67 -20.05 0.97
N ARG A 43 9.36 -21.18 1.12
CA ARG A 43 10.33 -21.38 2.20
C ARG A 43 11.59 -20.58 1.87
N TYR A 44 11.80 -19.47 2.57
CA TYR A 44 13.06 -18.74 2.52
C TYR A 44 14.15 -19.54 3.23
N SER A 45 15.30 -19.74 2.58
CA SER A 45 16.49 -20.30 3.23
C SER A 45 17.20 -19.21 4.02
N THR A 46 17.49 -19.49 5.29
CA THR A 46 18.28 -18.61 6.14
C THR A 46 19.76 -18.78 5.75
N VAL A 47 20.27 -17.94 4.86
CA VAL A 47 21.73 -17.88 4.58
C VAL A 47 22.41 -17.03 5.64
N CYS A 48 22.42 -17.53 6.88
CA CYS A 48 23.21 -16.97 7.96
C CYS A 48 23.88 -18.14 8.68
N ASN A 49 25.03 -18.58 8.18
CA ASN A 49 25.85 -19.58 8.86
C ASN A 49 26.38 -18.99 10.17
N HIS A 50 25.81 -19.41 11.29
CA HIS A 50 26.50 -19.37 12.57
C HIS A 50 26.18 -20.66 13.33
N GLU A 51 26.95 -21.71 13.04
CA GLU A 51 27.06 -22.89 13.88
C GLU A 51 28.48 -22.91 14.47
N PRO A 52 28.64 -23.10 15.80
CA PRO A 52 29.94 -23.23 16.44
C PRO A 52 30.45 -24.66 16.27
N GLY A 53 30.98 -24.98 15.09
CA GLY A 53 31.41 -26.34 14.77
C GLY A 53 32.37 -26.40 13.61
N ALA A 54 33.64 -26.09 13.89
CA ALA A 54 34.87 -26.37 13.14
C ALA A 54 34.73 -26.82 11.67
N LEU A 55 35.04 -25.92 10.73
CA LEU A 55 35.90 -26.23 9.59
C LEU A 55 36.75 -24.99 9.25
N THR A 56 38.06 -25.16 9.36
CA THR A 56 39.09 -24.18 9.01
C THR A 56 39.05 -23.88 7.51
N SER A 57 38.38 -22.81 7.13
CA SER A 57 38.63 -22.12 5.87
C SER A 57 38.98 -20.70 6.22
N THR A 58 40.28 -20.46 6.39
CA THR A 58 40.87 -19.12 6.51
C THR A 58 40.69 -18.40 5.18
N SER A 59 39.47 -17.92 4.93
CA SER A 59 39.27 -16.80 4.02
C SER A 59 39.58 -15.56 4.82
N THR A 60 40.82 -15.07 4.71
CA THR A 60 41.12 -13.66 4.94
C THR A 60 40.46 -12.86 3.81
N SER A 61 39.14 -12.89 3.72
CA SER A 61 38.43 -11.74 3.18
C SER A 61 38.47 -10.73 4.30
N SER A 62 39.00 -9.54 4.03
CA SER A 62 38.62 -8.37 4.79
C SER A 62 37.10 -8.28 4.71
N ALA A 63 36.42 -8.93 5.65
CA ALA A 63 34.97 -8.92 5.77
C ALA A 63 34.59 -7.53 6.26
N GLN A 64 34.72 -6.56 5.37
CA GLN A 64 34.02 -5.29 5.48
C GLN A 64 32.56 -5.68 5.27
N GLY A 65 31.93 -6.15 6.35
CA GLY A 65 30.56 -6.59 6.35
C GLY A 65 29.67 -5.49 5.83
N PHE A 66 28.62 -5.85 5.09
CA PHE A 66 27.60 -4.89 4.71
C PHE A 66 26.95 -4.33 5.99
N PHE A 67 27.12 -3.04 6.22
CA PHE A 67 26.45 -2.33 7.31
C PHE A 67 25.46 -1.35 6.70
N ALA A 68 24.26 -1.28 7.29
CA ALA A 68 23.28 -0.29 6.91
C ALA A 68 23.86 1.12 7.17
N SER A 69 23.99 1.91 6.11
CA SER A 69 24.45 3.30 6.23
C SER A 69 23.37 4.21 6.81
N LYS A 70 22.09 3.83 6.65
CA LYS A 70 20.95 4.61 7.10
C LYS A 70 19.73 3.72 7.33
N THR A 71 19.00 4.02 8.40
CA THR A 71 17.70 3.41 8.69
C THR A 71 16.62 4.45 8.42
N LEU A 72 15.63 4.06 7.62
CA LEU A 72 14.51 4.91 7.23
C LEU A 72 13.19 4.20 7.56
N GLN A 73 12.19 4.97 7.97
CA GLN A 73 10.84 4.50 8.22
C GLN A 73 9.85 5.19 7.29
N ILE A 74 9.01 4.40 6.63
CA ILE A 74 7.96 4.90 5.74
C ILE A 74 6.68 5.04 6.56
N GLN A 75 6.07 6.22 6.53
CA GLN A 75 4.79 6.49 7.16
C GLN A 75 3.70 6.60 6.10
N THR A 76 2.72 5.69 6.17
CA THR A 76 1.54 5.71 5.32
C THR A 76 0.29 5.81 6.19
N LYS A 77 -0.73 6.53 5.71
CA LYS A 77 -2.06 6.38 6.28
C LYS A 77 -2.63 5.06 5.80
N GLY A 78 -3.20 4.29 6.72
CA GLY A 78 -3.89 3.05 6.38
C GLY A 78 -5.07 3.28 5.44
N HIS A 79 -5.67 2.21 4.96
CA HIS A 79 -6.87 2.31 4.14
C HIS A 79 -8.06 2.78 5.01
N GLY A 80 -8.82 3.77 4.52
CA GLY A 80 -10.05 4.19 5.18
C GLY A 80 -11.09 3.05 5.13
N LEU A 81 -11.81 2.85 6.22
CA LEU A 81 -12.86 1.81 6.30
C LEU A 81 -14.11 2.15 5.46
N ILE A 82 -14.30 3.43 5.14
CA ILE A 82 -15.46 3.93 4.41
C ILE A 82 -14.94 4.67 3.18
N ALA A 83 -15.42 4.29 2.00
CA ALA A 83 -15.14 4.99 0.76
C ALA A 83 -16.10 6.17 0.62
N LEU A 84 -15.57 7.39 0.74
CA LEU A 84 -16.35 8.59 0.42
C LEU A 84 -16.44 8.75 -1.10
N PRO A 85 -17.54 9.33 -1.63
CA PRO A 85 -17.74 9.52 -3.07
C PRO A 85 -16.84 10.63 -3.68
N PHE A 86 -15.81 11.06 -2.96
CA PHE A 86 -14.87 12.09 -3.41
C PHE A 86 -13.61 11.46 -3.98
N ALA A 87 -13.05 12.09 -5.02
CA ALA A 87 -11.76 11.71 -5.55
C ALA A 87 -10.70 11.75 -4.42
N PRO A 88 -9.97 10.65 -4.17
CA PRO A 88 -8.93 10.62 -3.15
C PRO A 88 -7.88 11.68 -3.46
N ARG A 89 -7.60 12.53 -2.48
CA ARG A 89 -6.53 13.53 -2.63
C ARG A 89 -5.18 12.81 -2.73
N PRO A 90 -4.25 13.28 -3.59
CA PRO A 90 -2.88 12.78 -3.58
C PRO A 90 -2.29 13.01 -2.19
N GLU A 91 -2.07 11.93 -1.46
CA GLU A 91 -1.47 11.99 -0.13
C GLU A 91 0.02 11.68 -0.24
N PRO A 92 0.90 12.62 0.15
CA PRO A 92 2.33 12.36 0.21
C PRO A 92 2.64 11.27 1.24
N ILE A 93 3.51 10.34 0.87
CA ILE A 93 4.01 9.29 1.77
C ILE A 93 5.36 9.77 2.32
N TYR A 94 5.43 10.00 3.63
CA TYR A 94 6.64 10.53 4.26
C TYR A 94 7.62 9.41 4.60
N ILE A 95 8.91 9.69 4.41
CA ILE A 95 10.01 8.81 4.78
C ILE A 95 10.88 9.54 5.79
N LEU A 96 10.94 9.00 7.01
CA LEU A 96 11.59 9.60 8.16
C LEU A 96 12.91 8.88 8.44
N GLY A 97 13.91 9.63 8.89
CA GLY A 97 15.13 9.05 9.43
C GLY A 97 14.87 8.39 10.80
N VAL A 98 15.50 7.26 11.06
CA VAL A 98 15.42 6.57 12.35
C VAL A 98 16.79 6.64 13.03
N ALA A 99 16.84 7.21 14.24
CA ALA A 99 18.06 7.24 15.04
C ALA A 99 18.40 5.84 15.58
N PRO A 100 19.65 5.57 15.99
CA PRO A 100 20.02 4.29 16.62
C PRO A 100 19.20 3.95 17.88
N THR A 101 18.63 4.96 18.53
CA THR A 101 17.73 4.82 19.68
C THR A 101 16.30 4.41 19.31
N GLY A 102 15.98 4.36 18.02
CA GLY A 102 14.62 4.15 17.49
C GLY A 102 13.78 5.42 17.40
N ALA A 103 14.30 6.58 17.81
CA ALA A 103 13.58 7.85 17.69
C ALA A 103 13.43 8.29 16.23
N LEU A 104 12.25 8.83 15.88
CA LEU A 104 11.97 9.34 14.55
C LEU A 104 12.45 10.78 14.40
N ALA A 105 13.22 11.03 13.34
CA ALA A 105 13.62 12.36 12.92
C ALA A 105 12.55 13.00 12.03
N ALA A 106 12.80 14.23 11.56
CA ALA A 106 11.98 14.86 10.54
C ALA A 106 11.96 14.03 9.25
N ALA A 107 10.90 14.20 8.45
CA ALA A 107 10.83 13.60 7.12
C ALA A 107 11.98 14.10 6.26
N GLU A 108 12.72 13.19 5.66
CA GLU A 108 13.85 13.50 4.77
C GLU A 108 13.44 13.39 3.31
N TYR A 109 12.56 12.44 3.03
CA TYR A 109 12.02 12.24 1.70
C TYR A 109 10.51 12.15 1.73
N VAL A 110 9.93 12.39 0.57
CA VAL A 110 8.52 12.21 0.30
C VAL A 110 8.37 11.39 -0.97
N SER A 111 7.60 10.32 -0.91
CA SER A 111 7.15 9.60 -2.09
C SER A 111 5.81 10.20 -2.52
N VAL A 112 5.77 10.68 -3.75
CA VAL A 112 4.60 11.34 -4.34
C VAL A 112 4.06 10.47 -5.45
N ARG A 113 2.75 10.24 -5.40
CA ARG A 113 2.02 9.60 -6.49
C ARG A 113 1.25 10.69 -7.26
N PRO A 114 1.54 10.92 -8.54
CA PRO A 114 0.88 11.97 -9.32
C PRO A 114 -0.64 11.82 -9.38
N ALA A 115 -1.11 10.58 -9.58
CA ALA A 115 -2.54 10.25 -9.56
C ALA A 115 -2.78 8.82 -9.05
N ARG A 116 -3.97 8.55 -8.51
CA ARG A 116 -4.41 7.18 -8.19
C ARG A 116 -4.34 6.33 -9.46
N SER A 117 -3.90 5.08 -9.32
CA SER A 117 -3.71 4.12 -10.43
C SER A 117 -2.87 4.62 -11.61
N SER A 118 -2.03 5.66 -11.42
CA SER A 118 -1.12 6.14 -12.47
C SER A 118 0.02 5.18 -12.83
N GLY A 119 0.16 4.07 -12.10
CA GLY A 119 1.28 3.15 -12.28
C GLY A 119 2.65 3.79 -12.02
N SER A 120 2.71 5.00 -11.44
CA SER A 120 3.97 5.70 -11.22
C SER A 120 4.04 6.37 -9.85
N CYS A 121 5.25 6.46 -9.32
CA CYS A 121 5.59 7.27 -8.17
C CYS A 121 6.98 7.86 -8.33
N PHE A 122 7.25 8.97 -7.63
CA PHE A 122 8.57 9.55 -7.57
C PHE A 122 8.95 9.90 -6.15
N LEU A 123 10.23 9.85 -5.85
CA LEU A 123 10.80 10.27 -4.59
C LEU A 123 11.32 11.69 -4.74
N ALA A 124 10.98 12.56 -3.80
CA ALA A 124 11.51 13.91 -3.70
C ALA A 124 12.07 14.18 -2.31
N ARG A 125 12.89 15.22 -2.19
CA ARG A 125 13.33 15.76 -0.90
C ARG A 125 12.14 16.37 -0.15
N ALA A 126 12.05 16.13 1.16
CA ALA A 126 10.94 16.65 1.96
C ALA A 126 11.03 18.17 2.21
N ASP A 127 12.24 18.72 2.19
CA ASP A 127 12.57 20.13 2.35
C ASP A 127 12.48 20.94 1.04
N ASP A 128 12.37 20.26 -0.11
CA ASP A 128 12.28 20.90 -1.42
C ASP A 128 10.84 21.35 -1.72
N PRO A 129 10.57 22.66 -1.84
CA PRO A 129 9.24 23.17 -2.16
C PRO A 129 8.77 22.77 -3.57
N ASP A 130 9.70 22.64 -4.52
CA ASP A 130 9.41 22.30 -5.91
C ASP A 130 9.24 20.79 -6.11
N ARG A 131 9.58 19.99 -5.08
CA ARG A 131 9.52 18.52 -5.07
C ARG A 131 10.18 17.90 -6.30
N ALA A 132 11.37 18.36 -6.63
CA ALA A 132 12.13 17.84 -7.75
C ALA A 132 12.36 16.32 -7.58
N PRO A 133 12.09 15.50 -8.63
CA PRO A 133 12.20 14.05 -8.52
C PRO A 133 13.66 13.62 -8.44
N LEU A 134 14.01 12.91 -7.37
CA LEU A 134 15.31 12.24 -7.20
C LEU A 134 15.34 10.91 -7.96
N CYS A 135 14.24 10.16 -7.88
CA CYS A 135 14.04 8.92 -8.63
C CYS A 135 12.55 8.72 -8.90
N ALA A 136 12.26 7.93 -9.93
CA ALA A 136 10.89 7.57 -10.29
C ALA A 136 10.80 6.07 -10.58
N THR A 137 9.68 5.48 -10.20
CA THR A 137 9.35 4.09 -10.46
C THR A 137 8.07 4.05 -11.28
N ILE A 138 8.06 3.20 -12.31
CA ILE A 138 6.90 2.92 -13.16
C ILE A 138 6.65 1.41 -13.08
N TYR A 139 5.39 1.02 -12.93
CA TYR A 139 4.92 -0.36 -12.75
C TYR A 139 4.18 -0.87 -13.97
#